data_AF-A0A450V8A3-F1
#
_entry.id   AF-A0A450V8A3-F1
#
_cell.length_a   1.000
_cell.length_b   1.000
_cell.length_c   1.000
_cell.angle_alpha   90.00
_cell.angle_beta   90.00
_cell.angle_gamma   90.00
#
_symmetry.space_group_name_H-M   'P 1'
#
loop_
_entity.id
_entity.type
_entity.pdbx_description
1 polymer ?
#
loop_
_entity_poly.entity_id
_entity_poly.type
_entity_poly.pdbx_seq_one_letter_code
_entity_poly.pdbx_strand_id
1 'polypeptide(L)' 'MDIPVDQAHVDGKLVTAPAWPANPEWLSKFLGVLGTKIEL' A
#
# COMPACT_ATOMS: atom_id res chain seq x y z
N MET A 1 1.38 16.64 5.52
CA MET A 1 1.36 15.80 4.32
C MET A 1 -0.09 15.61 3.96
N ASP A 2 -0.51 16.09 2.79
CA ASP A 2 -1.77 15.67 2.19
C ASP A 2 -1.44 14.57 1.17
N ILE A 3 -2.04 13.39 1.34
CA ILE A 3 -2.03 12.33 0.33
C ILE A 3 -3.46 12.08 -0.14
N PRO A 4 -3.68 11.77 -1.42
CA PRO A 4 -5.01 11.42 -1.92
C PRO A 4 -5.64 10.25 -1.13
N VAL A 5 -6.96 10.24 -1.00
CA VAL A 5 -7.72 9.26 -0.20
C VAL A 5 -7.62 7.83 -0.74
N ASP A 6 -7.22 7.69 -2.01
CA ASP A 6 -7.01 6.44 -2.74
C ASP A 6 -5.54 6.00 -2.74
N GLN A 7 -4.65 6.71 -2.04
CA GLN A 7 -3.24 6.36 -1.93
C GLN A 7 -2.84 5.82 -0.55
N ALA A 8 -1.79 5.01 -0.54
CA ALA A 8 -1.14 4.43 0.62
C ALA A 8 0.31 4.91 0.73
N HIS A 9 0.89 4.88 1.93
CA HIS A 9 2.28 5.27 2.19
C HIS A 9 3.07 4.10 2.75
N VAL A 10 4.38 4.04 2.45
CA VAL A 10 5.31 3.05 3.00
C VAL A 10 6.39 3.77 3.78
N ASP A 11 6.53 3.43 5.05
CA ASP A 11 7.63 3.86 5.92
C ASP A 11 8.34 2.61 6.47
N GLY A 12 9.52 2.30 5.93
CA GLY A 12 10.22 1.04 6.20
C GLY A 12 9.39 -0.18 5.81
N LYS A 13 8.83 -0.88 6.80
CA LYS A 13 7.93 -2.04 6.60
C LYS A 13 6.47 -1.72 6.93
N LEU A 14 6.18 -0.52 7.42
CA LEU A 14 4.83 -0.10 7.75
C LEU A 14 4.14 0.41 6.48
N VAL A 15 3.01 -0.19 6.14
CA VAL A 15 2.15 0.26 5.05
C VAL A 15 0.87 0.83 5.66
N THR A 16 0.59 2.11 5.41
CA THR A 16 -0.60 2.82 5.94
C THR A 16 -1.41 3.46 4.82
N ALA A 17 -2.67 3.74 5.10
CA ALA A 17 -3.60 4.37 4.15
C ALA A 17 -4.63 5.23 4.90
N PRO A 18 -5.16 6.29 4.28
CA PRO A 18 -6.11 7.21 4.91
C PRO A 18 -7.51 6.61 5.07
N ALA A 19 -7.97 5.79 4.11
CA ALA A 19 -9.29 5.15 4.14
C ALA A 19 -9.38 3.95 3.19
N TRP A 20 -10.52 3.27 3.20
CA TRP A 20 -10.83 2.10 2.37
C TRP A 20 -10.67 2.28 0.84
N PRO A 21 -10.79 3.48 0.22
CA PRO A 21 -10.52 3.64 -1.21
C PRO A 21 -9.08 3.27 -1.60
N ALA A 22 -8.13 3.40 -0.67
CA ALA A 22 -6.72 3.06 -0.88
C ALA A 22 -6.42 1.55 -0.75
N ASN A 23 -7.41 0.69 -0.46
CA ASN A 23 -7.20 -0.75 -0.28
C ASN A 23 -6.42 -1.43 -1.43
N PRO A 24 -6.68 -1.14 -2.71
CA PRO A 24 -5.93 -1.74 -3.81
C PRO A 24 -4.44 -1.37 -3.77
N GLU A 25 -4.11 -0.10 -3.56
CA GLU A 25 -2.73 0.36 -3.51
C GLU A 25 -2.02 -0.08 -2.22
N TRP A 26 -2.74 -0.06 -1.09
CA TRP A 26 -2.27 -0.56 0.20
C TRP A 26 -1.89 -2.04 0.09
N LEU A 27 -2.75 -2.89 -0.49
CA LEU A 27 -2.46 -4.32 -0.63
C LEU A 27 -1.27 -4.56 -1.56
N SER A 28 -1.18 -3.83 -2.68
CA SER A 28 -0.02 -3.89 -3.58
C SER A 28 1.29 -3.56 -2.85
N LYS A 29 1.33 -2.45 -2.11
CA LYS A 29 2.49 -2.04 -1.30
C LYS A 29 2.81 -3.03 -0.18
N PHE A 30 1.79 -3.57 0.47
CA PHE A 30 1.93 -4.59 1.51
C PHE A 30 2.57 -5.87 0.97
N LEU A 31 2.11 -6.37 -0.17
CA LEU A 31 2.73 -7.51 -0.86
C LEU A 31 4.17 -7.20 -1.29
N GLY A 32 4.44 -5.95 -1.71
CA GLY A 32 5.77 -5.46 -2.01
C GLY A 32 6.74 -5.56 -0.82
N VAL A 33 6.34 -5.12 0.39
CA VAL A 33 7.20 -5.22 1.59
C VAL A 33 7.38 -6.66 2.10
N LEU A 34 6.47 -7.57 1.76
CA LEU A 34 6.61 -9.01 2.00
C LEU A 34 7.52 -9.70 0.97
N GLY A 35 7.86 -9.04 -0.13
CA GLY A 35 8.64 -9.63 -1.22
C GLY A 35 7.85 -10.62 -2.07
N THR A 36 6.52 -10.52 -2.10
CA THR A 36 5.66 -11.39 -2.91
C THR A 36 5.91 -11.16 -4.40
N LYS A 37 6.06 -12.25 -5.16
CA LYS A 37 6.11 -12.24 -6.62
C LYS A 37 4.80 -12.81 -7.17
N ILE A 38 4.24 -12.13 -8.17
CA ILE A 38 3.01 -12.55 -8.85
C ILE A 38 3.40 -12.95 -10.28
N GLU A 39 3.12 -14.19 -10.65
CA GLU A 39 3.43 -14.80 -11.95
C GLU A 39 2.13 -15.40 -12.53
N LEU A 40 2.06 -15.54 -13.86
CA LEU A 40 0.89 -16.04 -14.59
C LEU A 40 0.95 -17.54 -14.83
#